data_AF-A0A0G1TWG5-F1
#
_entry.id   AF-A0A0G1TWG5-F1
#
_cell.length_a   1.000
_cell.length_b   1.000
_cell.length_c   1.000
_cell.angle_alpha   90.00
_cell.angle_beta   90.00
_cell.angle_gamma   90.00
#
_symmetry.space_group_name_H-M   'P 1'
#
loop_
_entity.id
_entity.type
_entity.pdbx_description
1 polymer ?
#
loop_
_entity_poly.entity_id
_entity_poly.type
_entity_poly.pdbx_seq_one_letter_code
_entity_poly.pdbx_strand_id
1 'polypeptide(L)'
;MENIRRGAGSDASPEELLNILWDFEEKKVPEIRHQLIRGSLTLDNLNTFIEHRNPFEAHPVSLRTARKVLGTENVLNPRQVAEAINPYRAKANLPLLVPPASAPIRYTEQSLREHKALDEREFGKDNGPLLAYSYELSLRELRRIFGTGPNDFYPTTWDQKPKEDSWAEQPGQPGWYLISLQGRFGLTNWADQDTKIAQLGPYERAHEITVTNIAFALFLLQGKRVPDNFWHWGHFLDSDGCRVYVRYVRFYNDGFYVGRCHPRWNDSGDVRVLVARKFDS
;
A
#
# COMPACT_ATOMS: atom_id res chain seq x y z
N MET A 1 -2.32 34.39 -17.57
CA MET A 1 -3.22 33.49 -18.35
C MET A 1 -4.09 34.23 -19.35
N GLU A 2 -4.39 35.53 -19.18
CA GLU A 2 -5.21 36.29 -20.15
C GLU A 2 -4.48 36.71 -21.43
N ASN A 3 -3.15 36.81 -21.42
CA ASN A 3 -2.34 37.16 -22.60
C ASN A 3 -2.09 36.00 -23.58
N ILE A 4 -2.42 34.75 -23.23
CA ILE A 4 -2.28 33.58 -24.12
C ILE A 4 -3.54 33.40 -25.00
N ARG A 5 -4.68 33.98 -24.59
CA ARG A 5 -5.98 33.82 -25.29
C ARG A 5 -6.15 34.67 -26.55
N ARG A 6 -5.22 35.58 -26.87
CA ARG A 6 -5.40 36.56 -27.97
C ARG A 6 -4.54 36.35 -29.22
N GLY A 7 -3.82 35.24 -29.35
CA GLY A 7 -2.80 35.11 -30.40
C GLY A 7 -2.79 33.87 -31.28
N ALA A 8 -3.68 32.88 -31.10
CA ALA A 8 -3.66 31.67 -31.92
C ALA A 8 -5.04 31.40 -32.51
N GLY A 9 -5.30 31.97 -33.69
CA GLY A 9 -6.26 31.38 -34.61
C GLY A 9 -5.73 30.03 -35.11
N SER A 10 -6.53 29.29 -35.88
CA SER A 10 -6.23 27.97 -36.46
C SER A 10 -4.93 27.85 -37.30
N ASP A 11 -4.16 28.94 -37.42
CA ASP A 11 -3.01 29.10 -38.31
C ASP A 11 -1.69 29.34 -37.54
N ALA A 12 -1.65 29.05 -36.23
CA ALA A 12 -0.41 29.19 -35.46
C ALA A 12 0.68 28.25 -36.01
N SER A 13 1.87 28.82 -36.22
CA SER A 13 3.00 28.09 -36.80
C SER A 13 3.55 27.03 -35.82
N PRO A 14 4.15 25.93 -36.30
CA PRO A 14 4.79 24.92 -35.45
C PRO A 14 5.83 25.50 -34.47
N GLU A 15 6.45 26.64 -34.81
CA GLU A 15 7.45 27.34 -34.00
C GLU A 15 6.82 28.10 -32.82
N GLU A 16 5.64 28.70 -33.00
CA GLU A 16 4.88 29.34 -31.91
C GLU A 16 4.40 28.32 -30.88
N LEU A 17 3.97 27.14 -31.33
CA LEU A 17 3.58 26.03 -30.45
C LEU A 17 4.76 25.48 -29.64
N LEU A 18 5.95 25.45 -30.23
CA LEU A 18 7.17 25.01 -29.56
C LEU A 18 7.61 25.96 -28.45
N ASN A 19 7.43 27.27 -28.64
CA ASN A 19 7.74 28.26 -27.61
C ASN A 19 6.80 28.16 -26.40
N ILE A 20 5.52 27.85 -26.61
CA ILE A 20 4.55 27.60 -25.51
C ILE A 20 4.94 26.34 -24.71
N LEU A 21 5.47 25.32 -25.38
CA LEU A 21 5.91 24.08 -24.76
C LEU A 21 7.26 24.20 -24.02
N TRP A 22 8.11 25.15 -24.41
CA TRP A 22 9.42 25.36 -23.77
C TRP A 22 9.32 25.86 -22.32
N ASP A 23 8.20 26.51 -21.97
CA ASP A 23 7.88 26.90 -20.60
C ASP A 23 7.41 25.71 -19.72
N PHE A 24 7.19 24.52 -20.30
CA PHE A 24 6.71 23.31 -19.62
C PHE A 24 7.77 22.19 -19.63
N GLU A 25 8.38 21.93 -18.46
CA GLU A 25 9.30 20.83 -18.11
C GLU A 25 10.04 20.08 -19.25
N GLU A 26 11.37 20.27 -19.30
CA GLU A 26 12.33 19.80 -20.32
C GLU A 26 12.26 18.31 -20.73
N LYS A 27 11.67 17.41 -19.93
CA LYS A 27 11.76 15.96 -20.17
C LYS A 27 10.73 15.40 -21.18
N LYS A 28 9.65 16.13 -21.48
CA LYS A 28 8.59 15.65 -22.41
C LYS A 28 8.53 16.40 -23.74
N VAL A 29 9.31 17.48 -23.88
CA VAL A 29 9.41 18.32 -25.08
C VAL A 29 9.81 17.53 -26.34
N PRO A 30 10.72 16.54 -26.33
CA PRO A 30 11.14 15.85 -27.54
C PRO A 30 10.04 15.02 -28.21
N GLU A 31 9.19 14.37 -27.42
CA GLU A 31 8.14 13.47 -27.92
C GLU A 31 6.93 14.24 -28.46
N ILE A 32 6.55 15.33 -27.77
CA ILE A 32 5.51 16.26 -28.25
C ILE A 32 5.95 16.94 -29.55
N ARG A 33 7.22 17.37 -29.63
CA ARG A 33 7.80 17.95 -30.85
C ARG A 33 7.73 16.99 -32.03
N HIS A 34 8.02 15.71 -31.80
CA HIS A 34 8.00 14.69 -32.84
C HIS A 34 6.57 14.42 -33.36
N GLN A 35 5.56 14.50 -32.50
CA GLN A 35 4.15 14.35 -32.88
C GLN A 35 3.60 15.58 -33.62
N LEU A 36 4.01 16.79 -33.24
CA LEU A 36 3.67 18.05 -33.95
C LEU A 36 4.24 18.06 -35.37
N ILE A 37 5.52 17.72 -35.54
CA ILE A 37 6.18 17.68 -36.86
C ILE A 37 5.50 16.68 -37.81
N ARG A 38 4.93 15.60 -37.27
CA ARG A 38 4.21 14.58 -38.05
C ARG A 38 2.74 14.91 -38.31
N GLY A 39 2.25 16.06 -37.83
CA GLY A 39 0.86 16.48 -37.99
C GLY A 39 -0.15 15.62 -37.21
N SER A 40 0.31 14.75 -36.31
CA SER A 40 -0.56 13.89 -35.49
C SER A 40 -1.12 14.62 -34.27
N LEU A 41 -0.65 15.83 -33.99
CA LEU A 41 -1.13 16.69 -32.91
C LEU A 41 -1.65 17.99 -33.51
N THR A 42 -2.96 18.24 -33.40
CA THR A 42 -3.61 19.49 -33.84
C THR A 42 -3.66 20.52 -32.71
N LEU A 43 -3.92 21.79 -33.04
CA LEU A 43 -4.04 22.86 -32.04
C LEU A 43 -5.14 22.57 -31.02
N ASP A 44 -6.27 22.03 -31.47
CA ASP A 44 -7.38 21.63 -30.59
C ASP A 44 -6.99 20.50 -29.64
N ASN A 45 -6.19 19.53 -30.11
CA ASN A 45 -5.67 18.45 -29.27
C ASN A 45 -4.62 18.95 -28.27
N LEU A 46 -3.81 19.94 -28.64
CA LEU A 46 -2.84 20.58 -27.75
C LEU A 46 -3.54 21.44 -26.69
N ASN A 47 -4.55 22.22 -27.07
CA ASN A 47 -5.38 22.97 -26.12
C ASN A 47 -6.14 22.03 -25.19
N THR A 48 -6.68 20.93 -25.71
CA THR A 48 -7.29 19.87 -24.88
C THR A 48 -6.26 19.26 -23.92
N PHE A 49 -5.03 19.00 -24.37
CA PHE A 49 -3.93 18.49 -23.54
C PHE A 49 -3.53 19.46 -22.42
N ILE A 50 -3.47 20.77 -22.72
CA ILE A 50 -3.14 21.83 -21.77
C ILE A 50 -4.30 22.06 -20.78
N GLU A 51 -5.54 22.07 -21.27
CA GLU A 51 -6.74 22.32 -20.46
C GLU A 51 -7.15 21.12 -19.59
N HIS A 52 -6.88 19.88 -20.03
CA HIS A 52 -7.26 18.67 -19.29
C HIS A 52 -6.16 18.09 -18.40
N ARG A 53 -4.90 18.56 -18.47
CA ARG A 53 -3.73 18.16 -17.65
C ARG A 53 -3.46 16.64 -17.44
N ASN A 54 -4.28 15.73 -17.98
CA ASN A 54 -4.08 14.29 -17.86
C ASN A 54 -4.89 13.54 -18.94
N PRO A 55 -4.42 13.49 -20.20
CA PRO A 55 -5.09 12.74 -21.28
C PRO A 55 -4.76 11.24 -21.27
N PHE A 56 -4.08 10.75 -20.24
CA PHE A 56 -3.90 9.33 -20.05
C PHE A 56 -4.90 8.90 -18.97
N GLU A 57 -5.86 8.05 -19.35
CA GLU A 57 -6.53 7.20 -18.36
C GLU A 57 -5.46 6.69 -17.40
N ALA A 58 -5.73 6.78 -16.10
CA ALA A 58 -4.83 6.32 -15.06
C ALA A 58 -4.50 4.85 -15.29
N HIS A 59 -3.45 4.57 -16.07
CA HIS A 59 -3.11 3.20 -16.41
C HIS A 59 -2.54 2.55 -15.15
N PRO A 60 -3.02 1.35 -14.80
CA PRO A 60 -2.43 0.54 -13.74
C PRO A 60 -0.92 0.50 -13.89
N VAL A 61 -0.19 0.88 -12.83
CA VAL A 61 1.26 0.93 -12.87
C VAL A 61 1.82 -0.48 -13.12
N SER A 62 2.84 -0.59 -13.98
CA SER A 62 3.54 -1.86 -14.17
C SER A 62 4.44 -2.18 -12.98
N LEU A 63 4.75 -3.46 -12.75
CA LEU A 63 5.74 -3.86 -11.73
C LEU A 63 7.11 -3.21 -11.92
N ARG A 64 7.51 -3.02 -13.18
CA ARG A 64 8.78 -2.35 -13.53
C ARG A 64 8.76 -0.90 -13.06
N THR A 65 7.67 -0.19 -13.31
CA THR A 65 7.50 1.20 -12.89
C THR A 65 7.43 1.29 -11.36
N ALA A 66 6.68 0.41 -10.70
CA ALA A 66 6.60 0.38 -9.24
C ALA A 66 7.98 0.21 -8.59
N ARG A 67 8.79 -0.74 -9.07
CA ARG A 67 10.17 -0.95 -8.59
C ARG A 67 11.07 0.26 -8.84
N LYS A 68 10.91 0.95 -9.97
CA LYS A 68 11.66 2.18 -10.28
C LYS A 68 11.33 3.31 -9.31
N VAL A 69 10.07 3.44 -8.89
CA VAL A 69 9.63 4.50 -7.97
C VAL A 69 9.97 4.17 -6.52
N LEU A 70 9.59 2.97 -6.07
CA LEU A 70 9.64 2.58 -4.66
C LEU A 70 10.98 1.97 -4.23
N GLY A 71 11.74 1.40 -5.16
CA GLY A 71 12.86 0.50 -4.86
C GLY A 71 12.45 -0.96 -5.03
N THR A 72 13.39 -1.83 -5.41
CA THR A 72 13.09 -3.25 -5.70
C THR A 72 12.76 -4.00 -4.41
N GLU A 73 13.45 -3.66 -3.34
CA GLU A 73 13.28 -4.14 -1.97
C GLU A 73 11.96 -3.70 -1.33
N ASN A 74 11.22 -2.77 -1.96
CA ASN A 74 9.94 -2.27 -1.49
C ASN A 74 8.77 -2.75 -2.36
N VAL A 75 8.99 -3.78 -3.19
CA VAL A 75 7.94 -4.41 -4.01
C VAL A 75 7.96 -5.92 -3.87
N LEU A 76 6.92 -6.50 -3.27
CA LEU A 76 6.74 -7.96 -3.13
C LEU A 76 5.63 -8.45 -4.07
N ASN A 77 6.02 -9.16 -5.13
CA ASN A 77 5.07 -9.65 -6.12
C ASN A 77 4.37 -10.96 -5.70
N PRO A 78 3.26 -11.34 -6.35
CA PRO A 78 2.45 -12.48 -5.92
C PRO A 78 3.26 -13.78 -5.90
N ARG A 79 4.17 -13.96 -6.87
CA ARG A 79 5.05 -15.12 -6.94
C ARG A 79 6.01 -15.18 -5.74
N GLN A 80 6.66 -14.07 -5.41
CA GLN A 80 7.57 -13.99 -4.26
C GLN A 80 6.83 -14.29 -2.95
N VAL A 81 5.63 -13.73 -2.78
CA VAL A 81 4.80 -13.97 -1.59
C VAL A 81 4.38 -15.45 -1.51
N ALA A 82 3.94 -16.05 -2.61
CA ALA A 82 3.60 -17.48 -2.65
C ALA A 82 4.80 -18.38 -2.35
N GLU A 83 5.96 -18.10 -2.96
CA GLU A 83 7.21 -18.84 -2.73
C GLU A 83 7.65 -18.78 -1.26
N ALA A 84 7.43 -17.66 -0.57
CA ALA A 84 7.72 -17.53 0.86
C ALA A 84 6.76 -18.33 1.76
N ILE A 85 5.47 -18.35 1.43
CA ILE A 85 4.42 -18.92 2.28
C ILE A 85 4.21 -20.43 2.01
N ASN A 86 4.36 -20.87 0.77
CA ASN A 86 4.06 -22.25 0.35
C ASN A 86 4.82 -23.36 1.11
N PRO A 87 6.11 -23.21 1.49
CA PRO A 87 6.79 -24.20 2.31
C PRO A 87 6.06 -24.49 3.64
N TYR A 88 5.52 -23.44 4.26
CA TYR A 88 4.75 -23.55 5.51
C TYR A 88 3.36 -24.16 5.27
N ARG A 89 2.70 -23.78 4.18
CA ARG A 89 1.41 -24.38 3.78
C ARG A 89 1.53 -25.88 3.51
N ALA A 90 2.59 -26.29 2.82
CA ALA A 90 2.88 -27.69 2.56
C ALA A 90 3.08 -28.47 3.86
N LYS A 91 3.85 -27.92 4.81
CA LYS A 91 4.05 -28.51 6.15
C LYS A 91 2.73 -28.63 6.93
N ALA A 92 1.82 -27.68 6.75
CA ALA A 92 0.49 -27.68 7.35
C ALA A 92 -0.55 -28.54 6.59
N ASN A 93 -0.16 -29.27 5.54
CA ASN A 93 -1.06 -30.03 4.66
C ASN A 93 -2.18 -29.18 4.04
N LEU A 94 -1.89 -27.92 3.70
CA LEU A 94 -2.82 -26.98 3.07
C LEU A 94 -2.53 -26.84 1.57
N PRO A 95 -3.55 -26.55 0.73
CA PRO A 95 -3.35 -26.27 -0.69
C PRO A 95 -2.35 -25.14 -0.91
N LEU A 96 -1.46 -25.28 -1.88
CA LEU A 96 -0.47 -24.25 -2.20
C LEU A 96 -1.15 -23.00 -2.79
N LEU A 97 -0.61 -21.83 -2.48
CA LEU A 97 -0.98 -20.59 -3.13
C LEU A 97 -0.48 -20.61 -4.57
N VAL A 98 -1.39 -20.30 -5.50
CA VAL A 98 -1.09 -20.14 -6.91
C VAL A 98 -1.00 -18.65 -7.21
N PRO A 99 0.15 -18.14 -7.70
CA PRO A 99 0.27 -16.78 -8.18
C PRO A 99 -0.75 -16.48 -9.28
N PRO A 100 -1.56 -15.41 -9.17
CA PRO A 100 -2.44 -15.00 -10.25
C PRO A 100 -1.61 -14.69 -11.51
N ALA A 101 -2.08 -15.16 -12.66
CA ALA A 101 -1.42 -14.91 -13.95
C ALA A 101 -1.32 -13.41 -14.26
N SER A 102 -2.33 -12.64 -13.88
CA SER A 102 -2.28 -11.18 -13.84
C SER A 102 -3.07 -10.67 -12.64
N ALA A 103 -2.49 -9.73 -11.90
CA ALA A 103 -3.19 -8.96 -10.88
C ALA A 103 -2.85 -7.47 -11.11
N PRO A 104 -3.82 -6.64 -11.52
CA PRO A 104 -3.55 -5.23 -11.83
C PRO A 104 -3.19 -4.47 -10.56
N ILE A 105 -2.15 -3.64 -10.63
CA ILE A 105 -1.82 -2.71 -9.55
C ILE A 105 -2.75 -1.50 -9.69
N ARG A 106 -3.70 -1.36 -8.76
CA ARG A 106 -4.73 -0.30 -8.74
C ARG A 106 -4.21 1.07 -8.29
N TYR A 107 -2.94 1.33 -8.56
CA TYR A 107 -2.28 2.58 -8.22
C TYR A 107 -1.60 3.14 -9.46
N THR A 108 -1.60 4.46 -9.56
CA THR A 108 -0.87 5.25 -10.54
C THR A 108 0.58 5.45 -10.09
N GLU A 109 1.46 5.80 -11.03
CA GLU A 109 2.81 6.23 -10.69
C GLU A 109 2.81 7.42 -9.72
N GLN A 110 1.85 8.33 -9.87
CA GLN A 110 1.68 9.47 -8.98
C GLN A 110 1.36 9.01 -7.55
N SER A 111 0.38 8.12 -7.35
CA SER A 111 0.05 7.58 -6.03
C SER A 111 1.25 6.88 -5.36
N LEU A 112 2.10 6.19 -6.13
CA LEU A 112 3.34 5.60 -5.59
C LEU A 112 4.33 6.69 -5.11
N ARG A 113 4.51 7.75 -5.89
CA ARG A 113 5.41 8.87 -5.57
C ARG A 113 4.92 9.65 -4.35
N GLU A 114 3.62 9.90 -4.28
CA GLU A 114 2.99 10.60 -3.15
C GLU A 114 3.15 9.83 -1.85
N HIS A 115 2.87 8.52 -1.86
CA HIS A 115 3.06 7.70 -0.67
C HIS A 115 4.53 7.64 -0.26
N LYS A 116 5.44 7.47 -1.22
CA LYS A 116 6.88 7.50 -0.93
C LYS A 116 7.30 8.81 -0.30
N ALA A 117 6.92 9.95 -0.88
CA ALA A 117 7.25 11.26 -0.33
C ALA A 117 6.66 11.48 1.07
N LEU A 118 5.45 10.95 1.34
CA LEU A 118 4.83 11.01 2.65
C LEU A 118 5.65 10.26 3.72
N ASP A 119 6.11 9.04 3.40
CA ASP A 119 6.94 8.24 4.31
C ASP A 119 8.34 8.84 4.48
N GLU A 120 9.00 9.26 3.39
CA GLU A 120 10.34 9.84 3.44
C GLU A 120 10.38 11.14 4.25
N ARG A 121 9.33 11.97 4.17
CA ARG A 121 9.24 13.22 4.92
C ARG A 121 9.15 12.98 6.42
N GLU A 122 8.50 11.90 6.85
CA GLU A 122 8.23 11.63 8.27
C GLU A 122 9.28 10.73 8.91
N PHE A 123 9.79 9.75 8.15
CA PHE A 123 10.65 8.68 8.66
C PHE A 123 12.04 8.66 8.02
N GLY A 124 12.31 9.52 7.03
CA GLY A 124 13.57 9.55 6.30
C GLY A 124 13.61 8.60 5.09
N LYS A 125 14.63 8.78 4.25
CA LYS A 125 14.72 8.18 2.91
C LYS A 125 14.80 6.65 2.88
N ASP A 126 15.25 6.03 3.96
CA ASP A 126 15.45 4.57 4.04
C ASP A 126 14.20 3.81 4.53
N ASN A 127 13.15 4.54 4.93
CA ASN A 127 11.94 4.00 5.55
C ASN A 127 10.71 4.12 4.64
N GLY A 128 10.90 3.81 3.34
CA GLY A 128 9.87 3.93 2.31
C GLY A 128 8.72 2.91 2.43
N PRO A 129 7.60 3.15 1.72
CA PRO A 129 6.43 2.28 1.78
C PRO A 129 6.66 0.99 1.01
N LEU A 130 5.88 -0.03 1.34
CA LEU A 130 5.90 -1.34 0.69
C LEU A 130 4.68 -1.48 -0.24
N LEU A 131 4.94 -1.87 -1.49
CA LEU A 131 3.90 -2.39 -2.38
C LEU A 131 3.95 -3.91 -2.36
N ALA A 132 2.96 -4.56 -1.75
CA ALA A 132 2.93 -6.02 -1.63
C ALA A 132 1.60 -6.59 -2.13
N TYR A 133 1.66 -7.78 -2.73
CA TYR A 133 0.47 -8.56 -3.01
C TYR A 133 0.05 -9.33 -1.76
N SER A 134 -1.16 -9.09 -1.28
CA SER A 134 -1.78 -9.86 -0.19
C SER A 134 -2.68 -10.94 -0.78
N TYR A 135 -2.53 -12.17 -0.30
CA TYR A 135 -3.50 -13.25 -0.56
C TYR A 135 -4.69 -13.17 0.40
N GLU A 136 -4.66 -12.26 1.37
CA GLU A 136 -5.70 -12.01 2.38
C GLU A 136 -6.23 -13.27 3.06
N LEU A 137 -5.31 -14.21 3.34
CA LEU A 137 -5.57 -15.38 4.18
C LEU A 137 -6.10 -14.92 5.52
N SER A 138 -7.11 -15.60 6.06
CA SER A 138 -7.67 -15.22 7.36
C SER A 138 -6.60 -15.30 8.47
N LEU A 139 -6.80 -14.58 9.57
CA LEU A 139 -5.88 -14.66 10.72
C LEU A 139 -5.77 -16.09 11.25
N ARG A 140 -6.86 -16.87 11.16
CA ARG A 140 -6.85 -18.28 11.55
C ARG A 140 -6.10 -19.15 10.55
N GLU A 141 -6.25 -18.93 9.25
CA GLU A 141 -5.45 -19.62 8.24
C GLU A 141 -3.96 -19.33 8.41
N LEU A 142 -3.56 -18.07 8.56
CA LEU A 142 -2.17 -17.69 8.81
C LEU A 142 -1.59 -18.43 10.03
N ARG A 143 -2.36 -18.54 11.11
CA ARG A 143 -1.95 -19.30 12.28
C ARG A 143 -1.86 -20.81 12.04
N ARG A 144 -2.76 -21.40 11.26
CA ARG A 144 -2.64 -22.83 10.84
C ARG A 144 -1.38 -23.07 10.02
N ILE A 145 -0.98 -22.11 9.19
CA ILE A 145 0.18 -22.19 8.30
C ILE A 145 1.50 -22.09 9.06
N PHE A 146 1.65 -21.05 9.87
CA PHE A 146 2.90 -20.78 10.59
C PHE A 146 2.98 -21.54 11.91
N GLY A 147 1.84 -21.95 12.46
CA GLY A 147 1.76 -22.61 13.75
C GLY A 147 1.90 -21.64 14.92
N THR A 148 1.96 -22.22 16.12
CA THR A 148 2.16 -21.50 17.37
C THR A 148 3.56 -21.76 17.89
N GLY A 149 4.30 -20.70 18.18
CA GLY A 149 5.67 -20.80 18.63
C GLY A 149 6.26 -19.44 18.93
N PRO A 150 7.45 -19.39 19.53
CA PRO A 150 8.12 -18.13 19.84
C PRO A 150 8.45 -17.33 18.57
N ASN A 151 8.73 -18.01 17.44
CA ASN A 151 9.08 -17.37 16.16
C ASN A 151 7.91 -17.32 15.16
N ASP A 152 6.74 -17.86 15.51
CA ASP A 152 5.55 -17.98 14.66
C ASP A 152 4.41 -17.14 15.25
N PHE A 153 3.19 -17.67 15.41
CA PHE A 153 2.20 -16.99 16.25
C PHE A 153 2.49 -17.21 17.73
N TYR A 154 2.50 -16.13 18.50
CA TYR A 154 2.60 -16.23 19.95
C TYR A 154 1.43 -17.06 20.50
N PRO A 155 1.68 -17.99 21.45
CA PRO A 155 0.63 -18.81 22.04
C PRO A 155 -0.47 -17.94 22.71
N THR A 156 -1.65 -17.94 22.09
CA THR A 156 -2.86 -17.30 22.58
C THR A 156 -4.03 -18.27 22.45
N THR A 157 -5.15 -18.05 23.15
CA THR A 157 -6.29 -18.97 23.13
C THR A 157 -7.43 -18.52 22.21
N TRP A 158 -7.30 -17.41 21.47
CA TRP A 158 -8.41 -16.86 20.67
C TRP A 158 -8.75 -17.75 19.46
N ASP A 159 -7.77 -18.41 18.86
CA ASP A 159 -7.91 -19.28 17.69
C ASP A 159 -8.69 -20.57 17.97
N GLN A 160 -8.73 -20.98 19.23
CA GLN A 160 -9.44 -22.16 19.72
C GLN A 160 -10.88 -21.86 20.12
N LYS A 161 -11.32 -20.60 20.05
CA LYS A 161 -12.65 -20.19 20.52
C LYS A 161 -13.58 -19.97 19.34
N PRO A 162 -14.62 -20.82 19.16
CA PRO A 162 -15.59 -20.66 18.07
C PRO A 162 -16.28 -19.30 18.05
N LYS A 163 -16.43 -18.65 19.22
CA LYS A 163 -17.03 -17.31 19.32
C LYS A 163 -16.23 -16.23 18.57
N GLU A 164 -14.96 -16.49 18.27
CA GLU A 164 -14.09 -15.57 17.53
C GLU A 164 -14.10 -15.81 16.01
N ASP A 165 -14.81 -16.84 15.52
CA ASP A 165 -14.79 -17.23 14.10
C ASP A 165 -15.25 -16.11 13.17
N SER A 166 -16.16 -15.23 13.61
CA SER A 166 -16.74 -14.15 12.80
C SER A 166 -15.71 -13.17 12.26
N TRP A 167 -14.63 -12.90 13.01
CA TRP A 167 -13.53 -12.03 12.57
C TRP A 167 -12.27 -12.84 12.23
N ALA A 168 -12.04 -13.96 12.91
CA ALA A 168 -10.82 -14.74 12.74
C ALA A 168 -10.75 -15.51 11.42
N GLU A 169 -11.89 -15.99 10.93
CA GLU A 169 -12.00 -16.77 9.68
C GLU A 169 -12.36 -15.89 8.48
N GLN A 170 -12.74 -14.64 8.69
CA GLN A 170 -13.06 -13.73 7.59
C GLN A 170 -11.82 -13.51 6.73
N PRO A 171 -11.85 -13.86 5.43
CA PRO A 171 -10.78 -13.49 4.50
C PRO A 171 -10.94 -12.02 4.09
N GLY A 172 -9.83 -11.37 3.77
CA GLY A 172 -9.86 -10.06 3.11
C GLY A 172 -9.99 -10.19 1.58
N GLN A 173 -9.78 -9.09 0.86
CA GLN A 173 -9.78 -9.09 -0.62
C GLN A 173 -8.37 -9.19 -1.21
N PRO A 174 -8.01 -10.30 -1.90
CA PRO A 174 -6.69 -10.43 -2.50
C PRO A 174 -6.36 -9.28 -3.44
N GLY A 175 -5.12 -8.80 -3.41
CA GLY A 175 -4.72 -7.68 -4.27
C GLY A 175 -3.42 -7.02 -3.86
N TRP A 176 -3.05 -6.00 -4.63
CA TRP A 176 -1.91 -5.14 -4.33
C TRP A 176 -2.28 -4.10 -3.29
N TYR A 177 -1.47 -3.98 -2.25
CA TYR A 177 -1.60 -2.97 -1.20
C TYR A 177 -0.31 -2.15 -1.11
N LEU A 178 -0.48 -0.83 -1.11
CA LEU A 178 0.60 0.12 -0.85
C LEU A 178 0.50 0.60 0.61
N ILE A 179 1.39 0.10 1.46
CA ILE A 179 1.34 0.25 2.91
C ILE A 179 2.61 0.93 3.44
N SER A 180 2.43 1.85 4.39
CA SER A 180 3.55 2.37 5.16
C SER A 180 4.00 1.29 6.13
N LEU A 181 5.28 0.94 6.10
CA LEU A 181 5.87 0.00 7.06
C LEU A 181 6.21 0.66 8.39
N GLN A 182 5.94 1.95 8.55
CA GLN A 182 6.21 2.67 9.78
C GLN A 182 4.92 2.98 10.52
N GLY A 183 4.91 2.73 11.83
CA GLY A 183 3.76 2.98 12.68
C GLY A 183 3.57 4.49 12.89
N ARG A 184 2.40 4.99 12.50
CA ARG A 184 1.98 6.39 12.64
C ARG A 184 1.11 6.61 13.87
N PHE A 185 1.01 7.87 14.29
CA PHE A 185 0.05 8.34 15.28
C PHE A 185 0.13 7.60 16.63
N GLY A 186 1.36 7.42 17.11
CA GLY A 186 1.61 6.99 18.49
C GLY A 186 0.94 7.91 19.52
N LEU A 187 0.68 7.40 20.73
CA LEU A 187 0.09 8.17 21.84
C LEU A 187 -1.25 8.84 21.45
N THR A 188 -1.99 8.23 20.53
CA THR A 188 -3.24 8.76 20.02
C THR A 188 -4.28 7.64 20.10
N ASN A 189 -5.45 7.94 20.69
CA ASN A 189 -6.54 6.98 20.76
C ASN A 189 -7.08 6.60 19.37
N TRP A 190 -7.89 5.54 19.32
CA TRP A 190 -8.43 5.02 18.07
C TRP A 190 -9.17 6.09 17.22
N ALA A 191 -10.06 6.89 17.81
CA ALA A 191 -10.88 7.86 17.08
C ALA A 191 -10.05 9.04 16.55
N ASP A 192 -9.08 9.49 17.33
CA ASP A 192 -8.16 10.55 16.92
C ASP A 192 -7.19 10.06 15.84
N GLN A 193 -6.78 8.78 15.88
CA GLN A 193 -6.03 8.16 14.78
C GLN A 193 -6.84 8.19 13.48
N ASP A 194 -8.13 7.85 13.51
CA ASP A 194 -8.99 7.90 12.31
C ASP A 194 -9.11 9.33 11.77
N THR A 195 -9.24 10.32 12.66
CA THR A 195 -9.25 11.74 12.28
C THR A 195 -7.94 12.15 11.61
N LYS A 196 -6.79 11.76 12.17
CA LYS A 196 -5.47 12.04 11.60
C LYS A 196 -5.24 11.32 10.27
N ILE A 197 -5.73 10.08 10.11
CA ILE A 197 -5.67 9.34 8.84
C ILE A 197 -6.49 10.06 7.77
N ALA A 198 -7.69 10.53 8.09
CA ALA A 198 -8.52 11.28 7.15
C ALA A 198 -7.83 12.56 6.64
N GLN A 199 -7.03 13.22 7.48
CA GLN A 199 -6.24 14.40 7.11
C GLN A 199 -5.08 14.10 6.14
N LEU A 200 -4.63 12.84 6.03
CA LEU A 200 -3.64 12.44 5.03
C LEU A 200 -4.21 12.40 3.60
N GLY A 201 -5.54 12.43 3.45
CA GLY A 201 -6.23 12.37 2.17
C GLY A 201 -6.66 10.95 1.79
N PRO A 202 -6.22 10.37 0.66
CA PRO A 202 -6.68 9.05 0.19
C PRO A 202 -6.08 7.86 0.96
N TYR A 203 -5.97 7.97 2.27
CA TYR A 203 -5.39 6.92 3.11
C TYR A 203 -6.45 6.32 4.01
N GLU A 204 -6.19 5.09 4.42
CA GLU A 204 -6.99 4.37 5.39
C GLU A 204 -6.10 3.60 6.34
N ARG A 205 -6.67 3.26 7.48
CA ARG A 205 -6.07 2.31 8.39
C ARG A 205 -5.98 0.96 7.68
N ALA A 206 -4.79 0.37 7.64
CA ALA A 206 -4.64 -0.97 7.09
C ALA A 206 -5.51 -1.96 7.89
N HIS A 207 -5.99 -3.00 7.22
CA HIS A 207 -6.73 -4.06 7.89
C HIS A 207 -5.75 -5.03 8.57
N GLU A 208 -6.09 -5.59 9.72
CA GLU A 208 -5.22 -6.49 10.49
C GLU A 208 -4.78 -7.70 9.66
N ILE A 209 -5.72 -8.23 8.86
CA ILE A 209 -5.46 -9.33 7.92
C ILE A 209 -4.37 -8.92 6.93
N THR A 210 -4.51 -7.77 6.28
CA THR A 210 -3.55 -7.24 5.30
C THR A 210 -2.17 -7.05 5.93
N VAL A 211 -2.11 -6.43 7.12
CA VAL A 211 -0.86 -6.25 7.85
C VAL A 211 -0.19 -7.59 8.12
N THR A 212 -0.95 -8.58 8.59
CA THR A 212 -0.41 -9.91 8.94
C THR A 212 0.06 -10.67 7.71
N ASN A 213 -0.72 -10.67 6.62
CA ASN A 213 -0.37 -11.33 5.36
C ASN A 213 0.93 -10.78 4.78
N ILE A 214 1.13 -9.46 4.85
CA ILE A 214 2.33 -8.79 4.34
C ILE A 214 3.52 -8.98 5.28
N ALA A 215 3.32 -8.88 6.60
CA ALA A 215 4.40 -8.95 7.58
C ALA A 215 5.18 -10.26 7.54
N PHE A 216 4.49 -11.41 7.44
CA PHE A 216 5.17 -12.71 7.34
C PHE A 216 6.02 -12.81 6.07
N ALA A 217 5.46 -12.47 4.90
CA ALA A 217 6.20 -12.53 3.65
C ALA A 217 7.41 -11.58 3.64
N LEU A 218 7.25 -10.37 4.18
CA LEU A 218 8.34 -9.40 4.32
C LEU A 218 9.48 -9.95 5.17
N PHE A 219 9.15 -10.53 6.33
CA PHE A 219 10.14 -11.12 7.23
C PHE A 219 10.86 -12.30 6.58
N LEU A 220 10.12 -13.24 5.99
CA LEU A 220 10.68 -14.44 5.36
C LEU A 220 11.57 -14.14 4.14
N LEU A 221 11.20 -13.13 3.33
CA LEU A 221 11.93 -12.81 2.10
C LEU A 221 13.11 -11.88 2.32
N GLN A 222 13.01 -10.94 3.27
CA GLN A 222 13.95 -9.84 3.38
C GLN A 222 14.57 -9.69 4.77
N GLY A 223 14.12 -10.47 5.77
CA GLY A 223 14.49 -10.26 7.18
C GLY A 223 14.03 -8.92 7.75
N LYS A 224 13.31 -8.10 6.96
CA LYS A 224 12.73 -6.83 7.37
C LYS A 224 11.51 -7.08 8.26
N ARG A 225 11.27 -6.16 9.18
CA ARG A 225 10.21 -6.26 10.16
C ARG A 225 9.28 -5.05 10.01
N VAL A 226 8.01 -5.26 10.31
CA VAL A 226 7.18 -4.14 10.77
C VAL A 226 7.75 -3.64 12.11
N PRO A 227 7.51 -2.38 12.52
CA PRO A 227 8.26 -1.74 13.60
C PRO A 227 8.13 -2.49 14.92
N ASP A 228 9.19 -2.45 15.73
CA ASP A 228 9.20 -3.02 17.07
C ASP A 228 8.24 -2.28 18.01
N ASN A 229 7.70 -2.98 19.03
CA ASN A 229 6.77 -2.43 20.04
C ASN A 229 5.53 -1.77 19.45
N PHE A 230 5.01 -2.37 18.39
CA PHE A 230 3.90 -1.85 17.60
C PHE A 230 2.60 -2.59 17.88
N TRP A 231 1.55 -1.89 18.33
CA TRP A 231 0.21 -2.46 18.43
C TRP A 231 -0.66 -1.88 17.31
N HIS A 232 -0.82 -2.63 16.22
CA HIS A 232 -1.77 -2.27 15.18
C HIS A 232 -3.16 -2.59 15.67
N TRP A 233 -3.96 -1.56 15.84
CA TRP A 233 -5.39 -1.76 15.90
C TRP A 233 -5.92 -1.59 14.49
N GLY A 234 -6.65 -2.60 14.00
CA GLY A 234 -7.43 -2.48 12.77
C GLY A 234 -8.93 -2.63 13.08
N HIS A 235 -9.72 -2.98 12.07
CA HIS A 235 -11.16 -2.77 12.11
C HIS A 235 -11.91 -3.77 12.97
N PHE A 236 -11.31 -4.91 13.29
CA PHE A 236 -12.01 -5.99 13.95
C PHE A 236 -12.32 -5.72 15.43
N LEU A 237 -13.50 -6.20 15.81
CA LEU A 237 -13.92 -6.38 17.19
C LEU A 237 -14.02 -7.87 17.46
N ASP A 238 -13.57 -8.27 18.64
CA ASP A 238 -13.76 -9.63 19.11
C ASP A 238 -15.22 -9.86 19.57
N SER A 239 -15.53 -11.08 19.97
CA SER A 239 -16.89 -11.43 20.41
C SER A 239 -17.40 -10.62 21.61
N ASP A 240 -16.50 -10.03 22.39
CA ASP A 240 -16.80 -9.30 23.62
C ASP A 240 -16.75 -7.77 23.38
N GLY A 241 -16.66 -7.32 22.13
CA GLY A 241 -16.61 -5.90 21.75
C GLY A 241 -15.26 -5.23 22.00
N CYS A 242 -14.21 -6.00 22.28
CA CYS A 242 -12.84 -5.53 22.39
C CYS A 242 -12.21 -5.37 21.01
N ARG A 243 -11.33 -4.37 20.84
CA ARG A 243 -10.56 -4.19 19.62
C ARG A 243 -9.56 -5.32 19.46
N VAL A 244 -9.58 -5.96 18.31
CA VAL A 244 -8.53 -6.89 17.90
C VAL A 244 -7.29 -6.06 17.56
N TYR A 245 -6.14 -6.58 17.96
CA TYR A 245 -4.87 -5.98 17.56
C TYR A 245 -3.89 -7.03 17.10
N VAL A 246 -2.99 -6.60 16.22
CA VAL A 246 -1.86 -7.38 15.78
C VAL A 246 -0.56 -6.65 16.13
N ARG A 247 0.42 -7.39 16.64
CA ARG A 247 1.73 -6.84 17.01
C ARG A 247 2.85 -7.81 16.66
N TYR A 248 3.97 -7.25 16.24
CA TYR A 248 5.21 -7.99 16.18
C TYR A 248 5.87 -8.01 17.57
N VAL A 249 6.19 -9.20 18.08
CA VAL A 249 6.68 -9.36 19.46
C VAL A 249 8.15 -9.73 19.45
N ARG A 250 9.00 -8.70 19.54
CA ARG A 250 10.46 -8.88 19.70
C ARG A 250 10.84 -9.56 21.03
N PHE A 251 10.04 -9.39 22.08
CA PHE A 251 10.32 -9.90 23.42
C PHE A 251 10.30 -11.42 23.57
N TYR A 252 9.75 -12.17 22.60
CA TYR A 252 9.66 -13.64 22.68
C TYR A 252 10.14 -14.32 21.40
N ASN A 253 11.28 -13.87 20.84
CA ASN A 253 11.94 -14.45 19.66
C ASN A 253 11.21 -14.24 18.32
N ASP A 254 10.81 -13.01 18.01
CA ASP A 254 10.43 -12.62 16.63
C ASP A 254 9.07 -13.14 16.11
N GLY A 255 8.17 -13.56 17.01
CA GLY A 255 6.82 -14.00 16.68
C GLY A 255 5.79 -12.89 16.48
N PHE A 256 4.62 -13.27 15.96
CA PHE A 256 3.46 -12.44 15.70
C PHE A 256 2.37 -12.69 16.75
N TYR A 257 1.89 -11.65 17.41
CA TYR A 257 0.84 -11.77 18.42
C TYR A 257 -0.44 -11.11 17.92
N VAL A 258 -1.53 -11.87 18.01
CA VAL A 258 -2.89 -11.36 17.82
C VAL A 258 -3.60 -11.47 19.15
N GLY A 259 -4.19 -10.37 19.59
CA GLY A 259 -4.98 -10.37 20.81
C GLY A 259 -6.02 -9.27 20.79
N ARG A 260 -6.44 -8.87 21.97
CA ARG A 260 -7.58 -8.00 22.15
C ARG A 260 -7.37 -7.00 23.26
N CYS A 261 -8.03 -5.87 23.13
CA CYS A 261 -7.94 -4.78 24.08
C CYS A 261 -9.30 -4.10 24.24
N HIS A 262 -9.66 -3.74 25.47
CA HIS A 262 -10.87 -2.96 25.69
C HIS A 262 -10.74 -1.62 24.94
N PRO A 263 -11.79 -1.11 24.26
CA PRO A 263 -11.72 0.13 23.48
C PRO A 263 -11.42 1.41 24.28
N ARG A 264 -11.18 1.28 25.59
CA ARG A 264 -10.87 2.37 26.53
C ARG A 264 -9.39 2.38 26.94
N TRP A 265 -8.59 1.38 26.57
CA TRP A 265 -7.17 1.28 26.96
C TRP A 265 -6.27 2.13 26.06
N ASN A 266 -6.67 3.39 25.85
CA ASN A 266 -6.44 4.10 24.60
C ASN A 266 -5.16 4.95 24.45
N ASP A 267 -4.26 4.97 25.44
CA ASP A 267 -3.20 5.98 25.47
C ASP A 267 -1.80 5.42 25.78
N SER A 268 -1.43 4.25 25.22
CA SER A 268 -0.02 3.81 25.27
C SER A 268 0.75 4.26 24.04
N GLY A 269 2.02 4.67 24.22
CA GLY A 269 2.90 5.10 23.12
C GLY A 269 3.27 3.99 22.14
N ASP A 270 2.93 2.76 22.49
CA ASP A 270 3.16 1.54 21.73
C ASP A 270 2.06 1.29 20.69
N VAL A 271 0.89 1.92 20.84
CA VAL A 271 -0.19 1.87 19.83
C VAL A 271 0.19 2.78 18.69
N ARG A 272 0.46 2.19 17.53
CA ARG A 272 0.63 2.93 16.29
C ARG A 272 -0.15 2.22 15.19
N VAL A 273 -0.39 2.89 14.08
CA VAL A 273 -1.16 2.32 12.98
C VAL A 273 -0.34 2.30 11.71
N LEU A 274 -0.39 1.18 10.99
CA LEU A 274 0.04 1.17 9.60
C LEU A 274 -1.11 1.72 8.76
N VAL A 275 -0.77 2.59 7.82
CA VAL A 275 -1.72 3.19 6.89
C VAL A 275 -1.51 2.60 5.50
N ALA A 276 -2.60 2.33 4.81
CA ALA A 276 -2.60 1.94 3.41
C ALA A 276 -3.15 3.08 2.56
N ARG A 277 -2.65 3.20 1.33
CA ARG A 277 -3.25 4.07 0.31
C ARG A 277 -4.49 3.39 -0.24
N LYS A 278 -5.61 4.11 -0.26
CA LYS A 278 -6.85 3.69 -0.95
C LYS A 278 -6.57 3.51 -2.43
N PHE A 279 -7.26 2.57 -3.07
CA PHE A 279 -7.11 2.36 -4.51
C PHE A 279 -7.51 3.61 -5.30
N ASP A 280 -6.81 3.85 -6.39
CA ASP A 280 -7.20 4.91 -7.32
C ASP A 280 -8.53 4.50 -7.97
N SER A 281 -9.54 5.37 -7.86
CA SER A 281 -10.91 5.18 -8.36
C SER A 281 -11.03 5.45 -9.84
#